data_AF-A0A3B6B5F0-F1
#
_entry.id   AF-A0A3B6B5F0-F1
#
_cell.length_a   1.000
_cell.length_b   1.000
_cell.length_c   1.000
_cell.angle_alpha   90.00
_cell.angle_beta   90.00
_cell.angle_gamma   90.00
#
_symmetry.space_group_name_H-M   'P 1'
#
loop_
_entity.id
_entity.type
_entity.pdbx_description
1 polymer ?
#
loop_
_entity_poly.entity_id
_entity_poly.type
_entity_poly.pdbx_seq_one_letter_code
_entity_poly.pdbx_strand_id
1 'polypeptide(L)'
;MAAKVTSSSCFAFLKEALILPTLNPKLFAPVLLLFAITAFLDSLDDVVFVQPLVDDMGSRLIAVNSTDPLGAEYTKLTEETEPGGSGTKLLLITIAQLVVGGLALGLVKQILALFAASTTYSGDRYSLAELLRELVKGRISVKGPSVTIAVVDALDFASAVLAALIPTPALMGGLSGVLSVQGLVSHLANHVSLCFTVVALVGVTASAVDRRCSGVRALRQAWRLVTRVRRKEGLVLVLMAYLGPTAVTPLHGFALGYAKRSTAACLCLLAVYGLLSGAQELFSLAATTVYYYQAMESKEVIDALCLLVSVHV
;
A
#
# COMPACT_ATOMS: atom_id res chain seq x y z
N MET A 1 -21.43 -28.46 -29.54
CA MET A 1 -20.99 -27.82 -28.30
C MET A 1 -19.60 -27.25 -28.57
N ALA A 2 -19.51 -25.98 -28.95
CA ALA A 2 -18.26 -25.38 -29.44
C ALA A 2 -17.40 -24.96 -28.25
N ALA A 3 -16.18 -25.49 -28.19
CA ALA A 3 -15.17 -25.13 -27.21
C ALA A 3 -14.84 -23.63 -27.33
N LYS A 4 -15.27 -22.84 -26.35
CA LYS A 4 -14.83 -21.46 -26.18
C LYS A 4 -13.41 -21.49 -25.60
N VAL A 5 -12.42 -21.77 -26.46
CA VAL A 5 -11.03 -21.44 -26.16
C VAL A 5 -10.90 -19.93 -26.33
N THR A 6 -11.45 -19.17 -25.39
CA THR A 6 -11.04 -17.77 -25.24
C THR A 6 -9.61 -17.82 -24.74
N SER A 7 -8.68 -17.39 -25.59
CA SER A 7 -7.35 -16.97 -25.16
C SER A 7 -7.54 -15.92 -24.05
N SER A 8 -7.54 -16.37 -22.79
CA SER A 8 -7.71 -15.52 -21.63
C SER A 8 -6.51 -14.58 -21.61
N SER A 9 -6.74 -13.32 -21.95
CA SER A 9 -5.71 -12.29 -21.89
C SER A 9 -5.26 -12.15 -20.43
N CYS A 10 -3.95 -12.03 -20.20
CA CYS A 10 -3.37 -11.81 -18.87
C CYS A 10 -3.89 -10.54 -18.18
N PHE A 11 -4.60 -9.68 -18.91
CA PHE A 11 -5.19 -8.42 -18.45
C PHE A 11 -6.70 -8.51 -18.19
N ALA A 12 -7.33 -9.68 -18.38
CA ALA A 12 -8.77 -9.83 -18.25
C ALA A 12 -9.29 -9.41 -16.87
N PHE A 13 -8.58 -9.80 -15.80
CA PHE A 13 -8.93 -9.43 -14.43
C PHE A 13 -8.84 -7.90 -14.19
N LEU A 14 -7.85 -7.22 -14.81
CA LEU A 14 -7.72 -5.76 -14.70
C LEU A 14 -8.88 -5.04 -15.39
N LYS A 15 -9.33 -5.55 -16.54
CA LYS A 15 -10.49 -5.01 -17.25
C LYS A 15 -11.75 -5.15 -16.40
N GLU A 16 -11.97 -6.31 -15.79
CA GLU A 16 -13.10 -6.55 -14.89
C GLU A 16 -13.03 -5.66 -13.65
N ALA A 17 -11.84 -5.50 -13.05
CA ALA A 17 -11.62 -4.63 -11.91
C ALA A 17 -11.93 -3.15 -12.22
N LEU A 18 -11.63 -2.69 -13.43
CA LEU A 18 -11.92 -1.32 -13.86
C LEU A 18 -13.44 -1.08 -14.04
N ILE A 19 -14.18 -2.11 -14.42
CA ILE A 19 -15.63 -2.04 -14.61
C ILE A 19 -16.36 -2.11 -13.26
N LEU A 20 -15.79 -2.79 -12.25
CA LEU A 20 -16.41 -3.03 -10.94
C LEU A 20 -17.05 -1.78 -10.30
N PRO A 21 -16.39 -0.61 -10.25
CA PRO A 21 -16.99 0.60 -9.69
C PRO A 21 -18.24 1.08 -10.41
N THR A 22 -18.31 0.88 -11.73
CA THR A 22 -19.47 1.27 -12.56
C THR A 22 -20.69 0.38 -12.31
N LEU A 23 -20.46 -0.84 -11.81
CA LEU A 23 -21.53 -1.79 -11.49
C LEU A 23 -22.25 -1.45 -10.19
N ASN A 24 -21.59 -0.75 -9.27
CA ASN A 24 -22.20 -0.30 -8.01
C ASN A 24 -21.69 1.10 -7.59
N PRO A 25 -22.07 2.16 -8.32
CA PRO A 25 -21.57 3.51 -8.05
C PRO A 25 -22.00 4.04 -6.68
N LYS A 26 -23.14 3.56 -6.14
CA LYS A 26 -23.64 3.94 -4.80
C LYS A 26 -22.71 3.51 -3.66
N LEU A 27 -21.85 2.52 -3.91
CA LEU A 27 -20.85 2.05 -2.96
C LEU A 27 -19.46 2.60 -3.30
N PHE A 28 -19.06 2.52 -4.56
CA PHE A 28 -17.70 2.90 -4.96
C PHE A 28 -17.45 4.40 -4.97
N ALA A 29 -18.44 5.24 -5.29
CA ALA A 29 -18.24 6.69 -5.25
C ALA A 29 -17.87 7.23 -3.86
N PRO A 30 -18.61 6.89 -2.77
CA PRO A 30 -18.22 7.37 -1.44
C PRO A 30 -16.95 6.69 -0.91
N VAL A 31 -16.65 5.45 -1.31
CA VAL A 31 -15.36 4.79 -0.98
C VAL A 31 -14.20 5.51 -1.67
N LEU A 32 -14.33 5.85 -2.96
CA LEU A 32 -13.34 6.62 -3.68
C LEU A 32 -13.13 8.00 -3.05
N LEU A 33 -14.22 8.66 -2.65
CA LEU A 33 -14.14 9.96 -1.98
C LEU A 33 -13.39 9.86 -0.64
N LEU A 34 -13.66 8.81 0.16
CA LEU A 34 -12.91 8.55 1.38
C LEU A 34 -11.41 8.43 1.06
N PHE A 35 -11.03 7.57 0.13
CA PHE A 35 -9.63 7.39 -0.26
C PHE A 35 -8.99 8.70 -0.74
N ALA A 36 -9.67 9.44 -1.60
CA ALA A 36 -9.18 10.70 -2.14
C ALA A 36 -8.97 11.78 -1.07
N ILE A 37 -9.92 11.93 -0.15
CA ILE A 37 -9.82 12.89 0.97
C ILE A 37 -8.66 12.49 1.88
N THR A 38 -8.53 11.19 2.21
CA THR A 38 -7.43 10.73 3.09
C THR A 38 -6.07 10.98 2.46
N ALA A 39 -5.88 10.64 1.18
CA ALA A 39 -4.63 10.91 0.47
C ALA A 39 -4.33 12.42 0.35
N PHE A 40 -5.36 13.24 0.13
CA PHE A 40 -5.22 14.70 0.12
C PHE A 40 -4.77 15.24 1.49
N LEU A 41 -5.41 14.80 2.57
CA LEU A 41 -5.09 15.25 3.94
C LEU A 41 -3.69 14.80 4.36
N ASP A 42 -3.30 13.55 4.08
CA ASP A 42 -1.96 13.04 4.37
C ASP A 42 -0.89 13.86 3.63
N SER A 43 -1.14 14.21 2.36
CA SER A 43 -0.21 15.03 1.57
C SER A 43 -0.16 16.48 2.02
N LEU A 44 -1.29 17.02 2.46
CA LEU A 44 -1.38 18.37 3.00
C LEU A 44 -0.63 18.46 4.33
N ASP A 45 -0.76 17.45 5.19
CA ASP A 45 -0.04 17.33 6.45
C ASP A 45 1.48 17.30 6.23
N ASP A 46 1.94 16.51 5.25
CA ASP A 46 3.35 16.49 4.83
C ASP A 46 3.85 17.89 4.43
N VAL A 47 3.12 18.58 3.54
CA VAL A 47 3.52 19.91 3.04
C VAL A 47 3.51 20.99 4.14
N VAL A 48 2.53 20.95 5.04
CA VAL A 48 2.29 22.02 6.03
C VAL A 48 3.08 21.82 7.31
N PHE A 49 3.25 20.58 7.77
CA PHE A 49 3.85 20.29 9.08
C PHE A 49 5.19 19.56 8.99
N VAL A 50 5.31 18.56 8.11
CA VAL A 50 6.52 17.73 8.03
C VAL A 50 7.64 18.47 7.32
N GLN A 51 7.39 18.97 6.10
CA GLN A 51 8.42 19.60 5.27
C GLN A 51 9.07 20.83 5.94
N PRO A 52 8.34 21.77 6.57
CA PRO A 52 8.97 22.89 7.25
C PRO A 52 9.86 22.46 8.43
N LEU A 53 9.47 21.38 9.11
CA LEU A 53 10.22 20.83 10.24
C LEU A 53 11.51 20.14 9.77
N VAL A 54 11.42 19.40 8.67
CA VAL A 54 12.58 18.81 7.99
C VAL A 54 13.53 19.90 7.46
N ASP A 55 13.00 20.96 6.84
CA ASP A 55 13.77 22.12 6.37
C ASP A 55 14.51 22.82 7.55
N ASP A 56 13.82 23.07 8.67
CA ASP A 56 14.42 23.65 9.90
C ASP A 56 15.54 22.76 10.44
N MET A 57 15.27 21.47 10.65
CA MET A 57 16.28 20.51 11.13
C MET A 57 17.48 20.40 10.19
N GLY A 58 17.23 20.36 8.88
CA GLY A 58 18.29 20.32 7.86
C GLY A 58 19.16 21.57 7.91
N SER A 59 18.55 22.75 8.01
CA SER A 59 19.28 24.02 8.13
C SER A 59 20.12 24.10 9.42
N ARG A 60 19.60 23.60 10.54
CA ARG A 60 20.31 23.52 11.83
C ARG A 60 21.48 22.55 11.76
N LEU A 61 21.31 21.39 11.13
CA LEU A 61 22.39 20.42 10.96
C LEU A 61 23.54 20.99 10.11
N ILE A 62 23.22 21.71 9.04
CA ILE A 62 24.21 22.42 8.21
C ILE A 62 24.94 23.46 9.06
N ALA A 63 24.21 24.27 9.84
CA ALA A 63 24.80 25.28 10.71
C ALA A 63 25.77 24.66 11.73
N VAL A 64 25.35 23.60 12.44
CA VAL A 64 26.19 22.86 13.38
C VAL A 64 27.45 22.32 12.72
N ASN A 65 27.33 21.72 11.52
CA ASN A 65 28.48 21.18 10.80
C ASN A 65 29.46 22.26 10.29
N SER A 66 28.99 23.51 10.16
CA SER A 66 29.80 24.66 9.75
C SER A 66 30.34 25.51 10.90
N THR A 67 29.97 25.21 12.16
CA THR A 67 30.33 26.00 13.35
C THR A 67 31.50 25.37 14.10
N ASP A 68 32.38 26.20 14.67
CA ASP A 68 33.52 25.74 15.49
C ASP A 68 33.02 24.97 16.75
N PRO A 69 33.41 23.69 16.95
CA PRO A 69 32.93 22.85 18.05
C PRO A 69 33.22 23.37 19.46
N LEU A 70 34.15 24.33 19.61
CA LEU A 70 34.56 24.90 20.89
C LEU A 70 33.92 26.27 21.18
N GLY A 71 33.08 26.79 20.28
CA GLY A 71 32.43 28.09 20.40
C GLY A 71 31.14 28.06 21.23
N ALA A 72 30.80 29.20 21.85
CA ALA A 72 29.54 29.37 22.59
C ALA A 72 28.28 29.26 21.70
N GLU A 73 28.43 29.46 20.38
CA GLU A 73 27.36 29.22 19.40
C GLU A 73 27.07 27.73 19.21
N TYR A 74 28.08 26.86 19.31
CA TYR A 74 27.90 25.41 19.22
C TYR A 74 27.10 24.89 20.42
N THR A 75 27.44 25.32 21.64
CA THR A 75 26.72 24.93 22.87
C THR A 75 25.27 25.38 22.84
N LYS A 76 24.99 26.59 22.34
CA LYS A 76 23.62 27.11 22.19
C LYS A 76 22.79 26.33 21.17
N LEU A 77 23.40 25.93 20.04
CA LEU A 77 22.74 25.10 19.01
C LEU A 77 22.43 23.69 19.52
N THR A 78 23.31 23.10 20.35
CA THR A 78 23.08 21.79 20.98
C THR A 78 22.06 21.84 22.12
N GLU A 79 22.01 22.92 22.90
CA GLU A 79 21.00 23.11 23.96
C GLU A 79 19.59 23.38 23.36
N GLU A 80 19.48 24.07 22.24
CA GLU A 80 18.19 24.20 21.52
C GLU A 80 17.71 22.88 20.86
N THR A 81 18.57 21.86 20.83
CA THR A 81 18.26 20.49 20.35
C THR A 81 17.73 19.59 21.49
N GLU A 82 17.47 20.15 22.68
CA GLU A 82 16.96 19.45 23.87
C GLU A 82 15.61 18.73 23.70
N PRO A 83 15.26 17.80 24.63
CA PRO A 83 13.98 17.10 24.64
C PRO A 83 12.80 18.09 24.66
N GLY A 84 12.06 18.19 23.54
CA GLY A 84 11.03 19.21 23.33
C GLY A 84 11.21 20.06 22.06
N GLY A 85 12.38 19.92 21.41
CA GLY A 85 12.71 20.59 20.15
C GLY A 85 12.03 20.02 18.88
N SER A 86 12.50 20.50 17.74
CA SER A 86 12.02 20.18 16.38
C SER A 86 11.98 18.66 16.11
N GLY A 87 13.01 17.92 16.55
CA GLY A 87 13.09 16.46 16.39
C GLY A 87 12.06 15.66 17.19
N THR A 88 11.74 16.08 18.43
CA THR A 88 10.70 15.42 19.22
C THR A 88 9.32 15.63 18.61
N LYS A 89 9.05 16.82 18.05
CA LYS A 89 7.81 17.11 17.32
C LYS A 89 7.70 16.26 16.06
N LEU A 90 8.78 16.13 15.29
CA LEU A 90 8.80 15.30 14.08
C LEU A 90 8.54 13.83 14.41
N LEU A 91 9.16 13.33 15.49
CA LEU A 91 8.93 11.98 15.97
C LEU A 91 7.46 11.76 16.36
N LEU A 92 6.86 12.68 17.11
CA LEU A 92 5.44 12.58 17.49
C LEU A 92 4.50 12.64 16.29
N ILE A 93 4.76 13.53 15.32
CA ILE A 93 3.99 13.60 14.06
C ILE A 93 4.13 12.29 13.30
N THR A 94 5.35 11.75 13.19
CA THR A 94 5.61 10.48 12.49
C THR A 94 4.89 9.31 13.17
N ILE A 95 4.93 9.24 14.50
CA ILE A 95 4.19 8.23 15.28
C ILE A 95 2.69 8.38 15.06
N ALA A 96 2.16 9.61 15.10
CA ALA A 96 0.74 9.88 14.89
C ALA A 96 0.30 9.49 13.46
N GLN A 97 1.08 9.86 12.44
CA GLN A 97 0.86 9.46 11.05
C GLN A 97 0.88 7.94 10.89
N LEU A 98 1.86 7.25 11.49
CA LEU A 98 1.95 5.79 11.45
C LEU A 98 0.74 5.12 12.09
N VAL A 99 0.34 5.56 13.29
CA VAL A 99 -0.74 4.92 14.05
C VAL A 99 -2.12 5.26 13.47
N VAL A 100 -2.38 6.55 13.20
CA VAL A 100 -3.69 7.02 12.75
C VAL A 100 -3.86 6.81 11.25
N GLY A 101 -2.94 7.33 10.44
CA GLY A 101 -3.01 7.26 8.98
C GLY A 101 -2.66 5.86 8.45
N GLY A 102 -1.52 5.33 8.89
CA GLY A 102 -1.03 4.02 8.44
C GLY A 102 -1.92 2.87 8.92
N LEU A 103 -1.96 2.65 10.23
CA LEU A 103 -2.64 1.47 10.80
C LEU A 103 -4.16 1.63 10.80
N ALA A 104 -4.71 2.62 11.51
CA ALA A 104 -6.15 2.69 11.72
C ALA A 104 -6.92 3.00 10.42
N LEU A 105 -6.53 4.05 9.70
CA LEU A 105 -7.20 4.47 8.48
C LEU A 105 -6.90 3.51 7.32
N GLY A 106 -5.67 3.01 7.21
CA GLY A 106 -5.30 1.94 6.28
C GLY A 106 -6.15 0.68 6.44
N LEU A 107 -6.35 0.21 7.68
CA LEU A 107 -7.23 -0.92 7.99
C LEU A 107 -8.66 -0.67 7.49
N VAL A 108 -9.23 0.50 7.80
CA VAL A 108 -10.60 0.85 7.41
C VAL A 108 -10.74 0.90 5.89
N LYS A 109 -9.80 1.58 5.21
CA LYS A 109 -9.76 1.69 3.75
C LYS A 109 -9.72 0.31 3.10
N GLN A 110 -8.78 -0.54 3.51
CA GLN A 110 -8.62 -1.88 2.96
C GLN A 110 -9.87 -2.74 3.19
N ILE A 111 -10.37 -2.80 4.41
CA ILE A 111 -11.60 -3.56 4.74
C ILE A 111 -12.75 -3.11 3.85
N LEU A 112 -12.98 -1.79 3.77
CA LEU A 112 -14.12 -1.23 3.04
C LEU A 112 -14.04 -1.49 1.54
N ALA A 113 -12.87 -1.27 0.94
CA ALA A 113 -12.64 -1.52 -0.48
C ALA A 113 -12.73 -3.02 -0.84
N LEU A 114 -12.19 -3.90 0.01
CA LEU A 114 -12.24 -5.35 -0.20
C LEU A 114 -13.65 -5.88 -0.13
N PHE A 115 -14.44 -5.45 0.86
CA PHE A 115 -15.84 -5.84 0.94
C PHE A 115 -16.69 -5.19 -0.14
N ALA A 116 -16.39 -3.95 -0.54
CA ALA A 116 -17.06 -3.32 -1.69
C ALA A 116 -16.79 -4.09 -2.99
N ALA A 117 -15.55 -4.47 -3.24
CA ALA A 117 -15.17 -5.27 -4.39
C ALA A 117 -15.75 -6.67 -4.34
N SER A 118 -15.67 -7.36 -3.20
CA SER A 118 -16.09 -8.76 -3.10
C SER A 118 -17.61 -8.92 -3.22
N THR A 119 -18.38 -8.05 -2.57
CA THR A 119 -19.85 -8.07 -2.66
C THR A 119 -20.33 -7.68 -4.05
N THR A 120 -19.72 -6.65 -4.65
CA THR A 120 -20.08 -6.20 -6.02
C THR A 120 -19.73 -7.24 -7.07
N TYR A 121 -18.60 -7.94 -6.92
CA TYR A 121 -18.18 -9.02 -7.81
C TYR A 121 -19.12 -10.23 -7.70
N SER A 122 -19.55 -10.59 -6.48
CA SER A 122 -20.54 -11.65 -6.24
C SER A 122 -21.97 -11.31 -6.69
N GLY A 123 -22.22 -10.07 -7.14
CA GLY A 123 -23.50 -9.62 -7.68
C GLY A 123 -24.36 -8.82 -6.71
N ASP A 124 -23.92 -8.65 -5.45
CA ASP A 124 -24.62 -7.82 -4.48
C ASP A 124 -24.50 -6.32 -4.82
N ARG A 125 -25.51 -5.55 -4.46
CA ARG A 125 -25.61 -4.10 -4.75
C ARG A 125 -25.84 -3.28 -3.49
N TYR A 126 -24.98 -3.46 -2.50
CA TYR A 126 -25.02 -2.69 -1.26
C TYR A 126 -24.75 -1.20 -1.51
N SER A 127 -25.37 -0.33 -0.72
CA SER A 127 -24.88 1.05 -0.53
C SER A 127 -23.79 1.05 0.57
N LEU A 128 -23.03 2.15 0.70
CA LEU A 128 -22.05 2.27 1.77
C LEU A 128 -22.68 2.08 3.16
N ALA A 129 -23.84 2.70 3.39
CA ALA A 129 -24.55 2.58 4.66
C ALA A 129 -25.00 1.15 4.95
N GLU A 130 -25.47 0.42 3.94
CA GLU A 130 -25.87 -0.97 4.11
C GLU A 130 -24.66 -1.88 4.38
N LEU A 131 -23.54 -1.66 3.68
CA LEU A 131 -22.30 -2.40 3.93
C LEU A 131 -21.80 -2.19 5.37
N LEU A 132 -21.75 -0.93 5.82
CA LEU A 132 -21.38 -0.59 7.20
C LEU A 132 -22.33 -1.24 8.21
N ARG A 133 -23.64 -1.25 7.92
CA ARG A 133 -24.63 -1.91 8.77
C ARG A 133 -24.37 -3.41 8.90
N GLU A 134 -24.04 -4.09 7.80
CA GLU A 134 -23.74 -5.52 7.80
C GLU A 134 -22.41 -5.85 8.51
N LEU A 135 -21.43 -4.95 8.44
CA LEU A 135 -20.18 -5.02 9.20
C LEU A 135 -20.42 -4.87 10.71
N VAL A 136 -21.19 -3.85 11.12
CA VAL A 136 -21.51 -3.58 12.53
C VAL A 136 -22.37 -4.68 13.14
N LYS A 137 -23.32 -5.23 12.38
CA LYS A 137 -24.14 -6.38 12.81
C LYS A 137 -23.34 -7.69 12.90
N GLY A 138 -22.08 -7.71 12.45
CA GLY A 138 -21.22 -8.89 12.45
C GLY A 138 -21.63 -9.96 11.44
N ARG A 139 -22.52 -9.66 10.48
CA ARG A 139 -22.87 -10.57 9.39
C ARG A 139 -21.72 -10.72 8.40
N ILE A 140 -20.93 -9.66 8.25
CA ILE A 140 -19.64 -9.66 7.56
C ILE A 140 -18.54 -9.61 8.63
N SER A 141 -17.74 -10.68 8.73
CA SER A 141 -16.68 -10.77 9.74
C SER A 141 -15.42 -10.05 9.28
N VAL A 142 -15.07 -8.95 9.94
CA VAL A 142 -13.80 -8.24 9.74
C VAL A 142 -12.60 -8.94 10.37
N LYS A 143 -12.84 -9.88 11.30
CA LYS A 143 -11.77 -10.50 12.10
C LYS A 143 -10.70 -11.17 11.24
N GLY A 144 -11.10 -11.87 10.18
CA GLY A 144 -10.18 -12.50 9.24
C GLY A 144 -9.23 -11.48 8.59
N PRO A 145 -9.77 -10.54 7.79
CA PRO A 145 -8.93 -9.54 7.14
C PRO A 145 -8.15 -8.69 8.14
N SER A 146 -8.73 -8.28 9.28
CA SER A 146 -7.99 -7.52 10.32
C SER A 146 -6.77 -8.27 10.85
N VAL A 147 -6.90 -9.58 11.13
CA VAL A 147 -5.75 -10.40 11.57
C VAL A 147 -4.70 -10.50 10.46
N THR A 148 -5.11 -10.63 9.21
CA THR A 148 -4.19 -10.73 8.08
C THR A 148 -3.44 -9.43 7.84
N ILE A 149 -4.13 -8.29 7.90
CA ILE A 149 -3.53 -6.96 7.77
C ILE A 149 -2.54 -6.73 8.92
N ALA A 150 -2.91 -7.04 10.17
CA ALA A 150 -1.99 -6.90 11.30
C ALA A 150 -0.70 -7.74 11.14
N VAL A 151 -0.78 -8.95 10.56
CA VAL A 151 0.42 -9.74 10.24
C VAL A 151 1.25 -9.09 9.13
N VAL A 152 0.60 -8.55 8.09
CA VAL A 152 1.27 -7.84 7.00
C VAL A 152 1.98 -6.58 7.54
N ASP A 153 1.27 -5.74 8.28
CA ASP A 153 1.82 -4.50 8.86
C ASP A 153 2.99 -4.80 9.80
N ALA A 154 2.92 -5.87 10.58
CA ALA A 154 4.03 -6.28 11.45
C ALA A 154 5.26 -6.73 10.64
N LEU A 155 5.06 -7.43 9.52
CA LEU A 155 6.15 -7.83 8.62
C LEU A 155 6.76 -6.62 7.90
N ASP A 156 5.92 -5.70 7.43
CA ASP A 156 6.35 -4.47 6.78
C ASP A 156 7.14 -3.60 7.76
N PHE A 157 6.65 -3.43 8.99
CA PHE A 157 7.36 -2.71 10.05
C PHE A 157 8.71 -3.37 10.38
N ALA A 158 8.74 -4.68 10.56
CA ALA A 158 9.99 -5.40 10.81
C ALA A 158 10.99 -5.26 9.64
N SER A 159 10.50 -5.27 8.40
CA SER A 159 11.32 -5.07 7.21
C SER A 159 11.88 -3.65 7.12
N ALA A 160 11.09 -2.63 7.47
CA ALA A 160 11.51 -1.23 7.51
C ALA A 160 12.57 -0.99 8.59
N VAL A 161 12.40 -1.55 9.78
CA VAL A 161 13.41 -1.50 10.85
C VAL A 161 14.70 -2.17 10.40
N LEU A 162 14.62 -3.35 9.79
CA LEU A 162 15.80 -4.03 9.27
C LEU A 162 16.51 -3.20 8.19
N ALA A 163 15.76 -2.57 7.28
CA ALA A 163 16.29 -1.69 6.25
C ALA A 163 16.98 -0.44 6.84
N ALA A 164 16.41 0.15 7.89
CA ALA A 164 16.98 1.30 8.59
C ALA A 164 18.28 0.97 9.34
N LEU A 165 18.49 -0.29 9.73
CA LEU A 165 19.72 -0.76 10.38
C LEU A 165 20.88 -0.99 9.39
N ILE A 166 20.60 -1.05 8.08
CA ILE A 166 21.64 -1.19 7.05
C ILE A 166 22.34 0.17 6.90
N PRO A 167 23.66 0.29 7.17
CA PRO A 167 24.35 1.57 7.09
C PRO A 167 24.24 2.18 5.69
N THR A 168 23.73 3.42 5.58
CA THR A 168 23.69 4.16 4.33
C THR A 168 25.10 4.33 3.77
N PRO A 169 25.34 4.11 2.45
CA PRO A 169 26.67 4.18 1.85
C PRO A 169 27.34 5.55 1.97
N ALA A 170 26.57 6.60 2.30
CA ALA A 170 27.10 7.92 2.64
C ALA A 170 28.03 7.92 3.88
N LEU A 171 27.91 6.92 4.79
CA LEU A 171 28.80 6.75 5.94
C LEU A 171 30.10 6.00 5.61
N MET A 172 30.16 5.30 4.47
CA MET A 172 31.33 4.53 4.04
C MET A 172 32.02 5.26 2.89
N GLY A 173 32.82 6.26 3.24
CA GLY A 173 33.71 6.93 2.29
C GLY A 173 34.60 5.93 1.56
N GLY A 174 34.40 5.78 0.25
CA GLY A 174 35.46 5.37 -0.68
C GLY A 174 35.62 3.88 -1.04
N LEU A 175 34.60 3.01 -0.94
CA LEU A 175 34.74 1.61 -1.37
C LEU A 175 33.74 1.22 -2.48
N SER A 176 34.14 1.41 -3.76
CA SER A 176 33.28 1.15 -4.93
C SER A 176 32.76 -0.29 -5.05
N GLY A 177 33.46 -1.27 -4.47
CA GLY A 177 33.02 -2.68 -4.42
C GLY A 177 31.92 -2.97 -3.39
N VAL A 178 31.94 -2.29 -2.23
CA VAL A 178 30.91 -2.41 -1.18
C VAL A 178 29.60 -1.77 -1.64
N LEU A 179 29.68 -0.65 -2.37
CA LEU A 179 28.54 -0.02 -3.03
C LEU A 179 27.85 -0.96 -4.04
N SER A 180 28.60 -1.81 -4.76
CA SER A 180 28.01 -2.75 -5.73
C SER A 180 27.28 -3.92 -5.08
N VAL A 181 27.84 -4.54 -4.03
CA VAL A 181 27.18 -5.65 -3.31
C VAL A 181 25.98 -5.13 -2.54
N GLN A 182 26.13 -3.98 -1.87
CA GLN A 182 25.04 -3.37 -1.12
C GLN A 182 23.92 -2.90 -2.04
N GLY A 183 24.25 -2.30 -3.19
CA GLY A 183 23.28 -1.96 -4.23
C GLY A 183 22.51 -3.19 -4.75
N LEU A 184 23.20 -4.32 -4.99
CA LEU A 184 22.56 -5.57 -5.40
C LEU A 184 21.63 -6.12 -4.31
N VAL A 185 22.06 -6.11 -3.05
CA VAL A 185 21.24 -6.54 -1.90
C VAL A 185 20.00 -5.66 -1.76
N SER A 186 20.15 -4.33 -1.86
CA SER A 186 19.03 -3.39 -1.81
C SER A 186 18.06 -3.61 -2.98
N HIS A 187 18.57 -3.83 -4.19
CA HIS A 187 17.73 -4.13 -5.35
C HIS A 187 16.99 -5.46 -5.20
N LEU A 188 17.65 -6.51 -4.68
CA LEU A 188 17.02 -7.79 -4.41
C LEU A 188 15.96 -7.67 -3.31
N ALA A 189 16.26 -6.94 -2.22
CA ALA A 189 15.32 -6.67 -1.13
C ALA A 189 14.08 -5.94 -1.64
N ASN A 190 14.27 -4.92 -2.50
CA ASN A 190 13.16 -4.22 -3.15
C ASN A 190 12.32 -5.18 -4.01
N HIS A 191 12.94 -6.05 -4.79
CA HIS A 191 12.21 -7.01 -5.62
C HIS A 191 11.42 -8.04 -4.79
N VAL A 192 12.01 -8.54 -3.69
CA VAL A 192 11.35 -9.43 -2.73
C VAL A 192 10.17 -8.72 -2.06
N SER A 193 10.35 -7.46 -1.66
CA SER A 193 9.29 -6.62 -1.08
C SER A 193 8.12 -6.47 -2.06
N LEU A 194 8.38 -6.15 -3.33
CA LEU A 194 7.32 -6.04 -4.35
C LEU A 194 6.54 -7.35 -4.56
N CYS A 195 7.24 -8.48 -4.57
CA CYS A 195 6.58 -9.79 -4.66
C CYS A 195 5.74 -10.08 -3.41
N PHE A 196 6.25 -9.71 -2.24
CA PHE A 196 5.55 -9.85 -0.97
C PHE A 196 4.30 -8.95 -0.91
N THR A 197 4.36 -7.69 -1.38
CA THR A 197 3.21 -6.77 -1.41
C THR A 197 2.01 -7.39 -2.13
N VAL A 198 2.23 -8.02 -3.29
CA VAL A 198 1.14 -8.68 -4.01
C VAL A 198 0.60 -9.89 -3.25
N VAL A 199 1.48 -10.69 -2.64
CA VAL A 199 1.07 -11.83 -1.82
C VAL A 199 0.30 -11.36 -0.58
N ALA A 200 0.68 -10.24 0.01
CA ALA A 200 0.00 -9.59 1.11
C ALA A 200 -1.40 -9.13 0.69
N LEU A 201 -1.51 -8.36 -0.39
CA LEU A 201 -2.81 -7.91 -0.94
C LEU A 201 -3.72 -9.11 -1.23
N VAL A 202 -3.22 -10.12 -1.95
CA VAL A 202 -4.00 -11.33 -2.25
C VAL A 202 -4.33 -12.10 -0.98
N GLY A 203 -3.45 -12.12 0.02
CA GLY A 203 -3.71 -12.74 1.33
C GLY A 203 -4.83 -12.03 2.10
N VAL A 204 -4.81 -10.71 2.13
CA VAL A 204 -5.87 -9.92 2.77
C VAL A 204 -7.19 -10.13 2.03
N THR A 205 -7.21 -10.13 0.69
CA THR A 205 -8.43 -10.48 -0.08
C THR A 205 -8.93 -11.88 0.25
N ALA A 206 -8.04 -12.87 0.31
CA ALA A 206 -8.38 -14.24 0.64
C ALA A 206 -9.03 -14.33 2.00
N SER A 207 -8.58 -13.52 2.96
CA SER A 207 -9.15 -13.50 4.30
C SER A 207 -10.49 -12.76 4.40
N ALA A 208 -10.67 -11.72 3.58
CA ALA A 208 -11.95 -11.02 3.47
C ALA A 208 -13.03 -11.89 2.82
N VAL A 209 -12.67 -12.69 1.81
CA VAL A 209 -13.59 -13.54 1.06
C VAL A 209 -13.83 -14.89 1.76
N ASP A 210 -12.76 -15.56 2.21
CA ASP A 210 -12.83 -16.86 2.88
C ASP A 210 -12.63 -16.73 4.40
N ARG A 211 -13.72 -16.92 5.15
CA ARG A 211 -13.75 -16.84 6.62
C ARG A 211 -12.84 -17.86 7.31
N ARG A 212 -12.44 -18.95 6.63
CA ARG A 212 -11.59 -20.00 7.21
C ARG A 212 -10.11 -19.70 7.05
N CYS A 213 -9.75 -18.71 6.23
CA CYS A 213 -8.37 -18.34 5.94
C CYS A 213 -8.06 -16.98 6.56
N SER A 214 -7.12 -16.92 7.51
CA SER A 214 -6.67 -15.66 8.11
C SER A 214 -5.20 -15.71 8.53
N GLY A 215 -4.59 -14.53 8.67
CA GLY A 215 -3.19 -14.37 9.05
C GLY A 215 -2.26 -15.10 8.08
N VAL A 216 -1.30 -15.83 8.64
CA VAL A 216 -0.30 -16.60 7.89
C VAL A 216 -0.92 -17.66 6.97
N ARG A 217 -2.10 -18.20 7.30
CA ARG A 217 -2.77 -19.18 6.42
C ARG A 217 -3.24 -18.53 5.13
N ALA A 218 -3.79 -17.32 5.21
CA ALA A 218 -4.22 -16.55 4.06
C ALA A 218 -3.01 -16.16 3.18
N LEU A 219 -1.91 -15.72 3.79
CA LEU A 219 -0.65 -15.43 3.07
C LEU A 219 -0.08 -16.66 2.36
N ARG A 220 -0.11 -17.83 3.02
CA ARG A 220 0.32 -19.10 2.41
C ARG A 220 -0.54 -19.48 1.21
N GLN A 221 -1.85 -19.29 1.29
CA GLN A 221 -2.76 -19.55 0.18
C GLN A 221 -2.51 -18.57 -0.97
N ALA A 222 -2.41 -17.28 -0.67
CA ALA A 222 -2.07 -16.25 -1.65
C ALA A 222 -0.76 -16.55 -2.36
N TRP A 223 0.28 -16.93 -1.61
CA TRP A 223 1.56 -17.37 -2.18
C TRP A 223 1.38 -18.51 -3.18
N ARG A 224 0.58 -19.53 -2.84
CA ARG A 224 0.30 -20.66 -3.76
C ARG A 224 -0.46 -20.20 -5.00
N LEU A 225 -1.45 -19.32 -4.87
CA LEU A 225 -2.22 -18.81 -6.00
C LEU A 225 -1.33 -18.00 -6.96
N VAL A 226 -0.53 -17.08 -6.42
CA VAL A 226 0.39 -16.22 -7.17
C VAL A 226 1.53 -17.00 -7.82
N THR A 227 2.10 -18.00 -7.14
CA THR A 227 3.27 -18.72 -7.69
C THR A 227 2.93 -19.93 -8.54
N ARG A 228 1.82 -20.64 -8.24
CA ARG A 228 1.52 -21.94 -8.85
C ARG A 228 0.29 -21.96 -9.76
N VAL A 229 -0.70 -21.10 -9.53
CA VAL A 229 -1.98 -21.16 -10.27
C VAL A 229 -2.01 -20.16 -11.42
N ARG A 230 -1.92 -18.85 -11.14
CA ARG A 230 -1.99 -17.80 -12.18
C ARG A 230 -0.76 -16.89 -12.18
N ARG A 231 0.43 -17.50 -12.29
CA ARG A 231 1.73 -16.79 -12.19
C ARG A 231 1.88 -15.59 -13.13
N LYS A 232 1.41 -15.71 -14.38
CA LYS A 232 1.53 -14.63 -15.37
C LYS A 232 0.71 -13.40 -14.95
N GLU A 233 -0.48 -13.62 -14.42
CA GLU A 233 -1.37 -12.55 -13.97
C GLU A 233 -0.95 -12.00 -12.62
N GLY A 234 -0.42 -12.85 -11.74
CA GLY A 234 0.27 -12.41 -10.53
C GLY A 234 1.42 -11.46 -10.85
N LEU A 235 2.21 -11.73 -11.90
CA LEU A 235 3.27 -10.81 -12.35
C LEU A 235 2.70 -9.48 -12.86
N VAL A 236 1.59 -9.50 -13.62
CA VAL A 236 0.90 -8.28 -14.05
C VAL A 236 0.37 -7.48 -12.86
N LEU A 237 -0.12 -8.15 -11.83
CA LEU A 237 -0.55 -7.51 -10.58
C LEU A 237 0.63 -6.86 -9.83
N VAL A 238 1.82 -7.50 -9.82
CA VAL A 238 3.06 -6.91 -9.28
C VAL A 238 3.46 -5.66 -10.05
N LEU A 239 3.48 -5.73 -11.39
CA LEU A 239 3.79 -4.59 -12.25
C LEU A 239 2.85 -3.42 -12.01
N MET A 240 1.54 -3.69 -11.86
CA MET A 240 0.55 -2.64 -11.60
C MET A 240 0.71 -2.03 -10.20
N ALA A 241 0.90 -2.86 -9.17
CA ALA A 241 1.13 -2.40 -7.80
C ALA A 241 2.41 -1.54 -7.68
N TYR A 242 3.43 -1.83 -8.50
CA TYR A 242 4.67 -1.06 -8.56
C TYR A 242 4.55 0.22 -9.39
N LEU A 243 4.14 0.11 -10.66
CA LEU A 243 4.13 1.24 -11.61
C LEU A 243 3.04 2.26 -11.30
N GLY A 244 1.94 1.81 -10.70
CA GLY A 244 0.79 2.64 -10.36
C GLY A 244 1.14 3.84 -9.50
N PRO A 245 1.65 3.63 -8.28
CA PRO A 245 2.12 4.73 -7.42
C PRO A 245 3.16 5.61 -8.11
N THR A 246 4.16 5.01 -8.80
CA THR A 246 5.23 5.75 -9.49
C THR A 246 4.70 6.72 -10.54
N ALA A 247 3.58 6.41 -11.20
CA ALA A 247 2.96 7.31 -12.17
C ALA A 247 2.30 8.54 -11.52
N VAL A 248 1.84 8.42 -10.26
CA VAL A 248 1.10 9.47 -9.54
C VAL A 248 2.03 10.34 -8.68
N THR A 249 3.13 9.77 -8.16
CA THR A 249 4.09 10.46 -7.27
C THR A 249 4.63 11.81 -7.81
N PRO A 250 4.91 12.00 -9.12
CA PRO A 250 5.43 13.27 -9.63
C PRO A 250 4.52 14.47 -9.32
N LEU A 251 3.20 14.26 -9.22
CA LEU A 251 2.25 15.33 -8.89
C LEU A 251 2.46 15.88 -7.48
N HIS A 252 2.80 15.02 -6.52
CA HIS A 252 3.16 15.44 -5.16
C HIS A 252 4.45 16.27 -5.19
N GLY A 253 5.45 15.83 -5.97
CA GLY A 253 6.70 16.59 -6.16
C GLY A 253 6.46 17.98 -6.77
N PHE A 254 5.58 18.09 -7.76
CA PHE A 254 5.18 19.39 -8.29
C PHE A 254 4.45 20.25 -7.24
N ALA A 255 3.54 19.66 -6.46
CA ALA A 255 2.83 20.37 -5.40
C ALA A 255 3.80 21.00 -4.38
N LEU A 256 4.80 20.22 -3.94
CA LEU A 256 5.88 20.71 -3.07
C LEU A 256 6.64 21.89 -3.70
N GLY A 257 6.98 21.80 -4.99
CA GLY A 257 7.64 22.88 -5.72
C GLY A 257 6.80 24.18 -5.80
N TYR A 258 5.47 24.05 -5.85
CA TYR A 258 4.54 25.20 -5.89
C TYR A 258 4.15 25.74 -4.51
N ALA A 259 4.38 25.00 -3.43
CA ALA A 259 3.95 25.38 -2.08
C ALA A 259 4.42 26.79 -1.67
N LYS A 260 5.65 27.17 -2.04
CA LYS A 260 6.23 28.50 -1.73
C LYS A 260 5.81 29.60 -2.73
N ARG A 261 5.27 29.25 -3.90
CA ARG A 261 4.96 30.20 -5.00
C ARG A 261 3.47 30.52 -5.12
N SER A 262 2.59 29.55 -4.89
CA SER A 262 1.15 29.72 -5.00
C SER A 262 0.45 28.67 -4.16
N THR A 263 -0.22 29.11 -3.09
CA THR A 263 -1.02 28.25 -2.21
C THR A 263 -2.18 27.61 -2.97
N ALA A 264 -2.84 28.38 -3.84
CA ALA A 264 -3.94 27.87 -4.67
C ALA A 264 -3.47 26.76 -5.63
N ALA A 265 -2.36 26.97 -6.36
CA ALA A 265 -1.83 25.95 -7.26
C ALA A 265 -1.39 24.69 -6.51
N CYS A 266 -0.77 24.86 -5.34
CA CYS A 266 -0.39 23.74 -4.46
C CYS A 266 -1.62 22.91 -4.05
N LEU A 267 -2.67 23.56 -3.51
CA LEU A 267 -3.89 22.87 -3.09
C LEU A 267 -4.60 22.17 -4.25
N CYS A 268 -4.64 22.77 -5.44
CA CYS A 268 -5.19 22.14 -6.64
C CYS A 268 -4.40 20.88 -7.03
N LEU A 269 -3.06 20.94 -7.02
CA LEU A 269 -2.20 19.79 -7.35
C LEU A 269 -2.36 18.66 -6.31
N LEU A 270 -2.41 19.00 -5.03
CA LEU A 270 -2.67 18.02 -3.96
C LEU A 270 -4.05 17.37 -4.12
N ALA A 271 -5.09 18.13 -4.50
CA ALA A 271 -6.42 17.57 -4.72
C ALA A 271 -6.45 16.58 -5.89
N VAL A 272 -5.77 16.92 -7.00
CA VAL A 272 -5.61 16.01 -8.15
C VAL A 272 -4.81 14.77 -7.78
N TYR A 273 -3.70 14.95 -7.05
CA TYR A 273 -2.90 13.85 -6.51
C TYR A 273 -3.74 12.93 -5.62
N GLY A 274 -4.49 13.49 -4.66
CA GLY A 274 -5.35 12.72 -3.76
C GLY A 274 -6.38 11.90 -4.50
N LEU A 275 -7.06 12.49 -5.50
CA LEU A 275 -8.03 11.78 -6.33
C LEU A 275 -7.40 10.62 -7.11
N LEU A 276 -6.26 10.86 -7.77
CA LEU A 276 -5.57 9.83 -8.56
C LEU A 276 -4.99 8.72 -7.69
N SER A 277 -4.37 9.09 -6.56
CA SER A 277 -3.82 8.15 -5.59
C SER A 277 -4.93 7.27 -4.99
N GLY A 278 -6.04 7.89 -4.55
CA GLY A 278 -7.19 7.18 -4.03
C GLY A 278 -7.85 6.27 -5.06
N ALA A 279 -7.98 6.72 -6.31
CA ALA A 279 -8.47 5.89 -7.41
C ALA A 279 -7.57 4.68 -7.69
N GLN A 280 -6.25 4.90 -7.68
CA GLN A 280 -5.27 3.85 -7.93
C GLN A 280 -5.25 2.80 -6.81
N GLU A 281 -5.30 3.23 -5.54
CA GLU A 281 -5.34 2.33 -4.39
C GLU A 281 -6.63 1.48 -4.40
N LEU A 282 -7.79 2.12 -4.66
CA LEU A 282 -9.07 1.42 -4.79
C LEU A 282 -9.09 0.44 -5.97
N PHE A 283 -8.53 0.84 -7.12
CA PHE A 283 -8.37 -0.02 -8.28
C PHE A 283 -7.48 -1.22 -7.99
N SER A 284 -6.36 -1.02 -7.27
CA SER A 284 -5.45 -2.09 -6.87
C SER A 284 -6.14 -3.14 -6.00
N LEU A 285 -6.93 -2.70 -5.02
CA LEU A 285 -7.70 -3.59 -4.15
C LEU A 285 -8.78 -4.35 -4.94
N ALA A 286 -9.52 -3.66 -5.82
CA ALA A 286 -10.51 -4.30 -6.70
C ALA A 286 -9.86 -5.33 -7.64
N ALA A 287 -8.73 -5.00 -8.24
CA ALA A 287 -7.95 -5.90 -9.10
C ALA A 287 -7.48 -7.15 -8.36
N THR A 288 -7.04 -6.98 -7.13
CA THR A 288 -6.63 -8.09 -6.27
C THR A 288 -7.83 -9.00 -5.93
N THR A 289 -9.00 -8.42 -5.64
CA THR A 289 -10.23 -9.19 -5.38
C THR A 289 -10.65 -10.01 -6.61
N VAL A 290 -10.71 -9.40 -7.79
CA VAL A 290 -11.05 -10.10 -9.05
C VAL A 290 -10.02 -11.20 -9.34
N TYR A 291 -8.72 -10.89 -9.22
CA TYR A 291 -7.65 -11.87 -9.37
C TYR A 291 -7.84 -13.06 -8.43
N TYR A 292 -8.16 -12.82 -7.16
CA TYR A 292 -8.38 -13.87 -6.17
C TYR A 292 -9.53 -14.81 -6.58
N TYR A 293 -10.69 -14.26 -6.96
CA TYR A 293 -11.83 -15.08 -7.39
C TYR A 293 -11.49 -15.95 -8.60
N GLN A 294 -10.92 -15.35 -9.65
CA GLN A 294 -10.58 -16.10 -10.85
C GLN A 294 -9.45 -17.13 -10.62
N ALA A 295 -8.50 -16.84 -9.72
CA ALA A 295 -7.44 -17.77 -9.33
C ALA A 295 -7.97 -18.94 -8.49
N MET A 296 -8.96 -18.70 -7.63
CA MET A 296 -9.64 -19.75 -6.88
C MET A 296 -10.45 -20.67 -7.78
N GLU A 297 -11.23 -20.11 -8.72
CA GLU A 297 -11.97 -20.89 -9.72
C GLU A 297 -11.02 -21.77 -10.55
N SER A 298 -9.90 -21.21 -11.01
CA SER A 298 -8.88 -21.97 -11.74
C SER A 298 -8.29 -23.11 -10.91
N LYS A 299 -8.05 -22.87 -9.62
CA LYS A 299 -7.52 -23.89 -8.70
C LYS A 299 -8.52 -25.04 -8.51
N GLU A 300 -9.80 -24.73 -8.31
CA GLU A 300 -10.85 -25.75 -8.15
C GLU A 300 -11.00 -26.64 -9.39
N VAL A 301 -10.92 -26.03 -10.59
CA VAL A 301 -10.93 -26.77 -11.85
C VAL A 301 -9.71 -27.70 -11.96
N ILE A 302 -8.51 -27.23 -11.59
CA ILE A 302 -7.30 -28.05 -11.59
C ILE A 302 -7.41 -29.21 -10.59
N ASP A 303 -7.87 -28.94 -9.37
CA ASP A 303 -8.03 -29.96 -8.32
C ASP A 303 -9.05 -31.03 -8.76
N ALA A 304 -10.16 -30.64 -9.39
CA ALA A 304 -11.16 -31.56 -9.93
C ALA A 304 -10.61 -32.44 -11.07
N LEU A 305 -9.81 -31.87 -11.97
CA LEU A 305 -9.15 -32.62 -13.05
C LEU A 305 -8.14 -33.63 -12.49
N CYS A 306 -7.35 -33.25 -11.48
CA CYS A 306 -6.42 -34.16 -10.83
C CYS A 306 -7.12 -35.34 -10.15
N LEU A 307 -8.29 -35.11 -9.53
CA LEU A 307 -9.11 -36.18 -8.95
C LEU A 307 -9.66 -37.12 -10.02
N LEU A 308 -10.14 -36.60 -11.15
CA LEU A 308 -10.64 -37.42 -12.26
C LEU A 308 -9.56 -38.34 -12.84
N VAL A 309 -8.33 -37.81 -13.01
CA VAL A 309 -7.18 -38.59 -13.49
C VAL A 309 -6.78 -39.66 -12.48
N SER A 310 -6.85 -39.36 -11.17
CA SER A 310 -6.47 -40.31 -10.11
C SER A 310 -7.49 -41.45 -9.91
N VAL A 311 -8.72 -41.28 -10.39
CA VAL A 311 -9.78 -42.32 -10.34
C VAL A 311 -9.74 -43.24 -11.59
N HIS A 312 -9.04 -42.85 -12.65
CA HIS A 312 -8.91 -43.62 -13.89
C HIS A 312 -7.59 -44.39 -14.02
N VAL A 313 -6.76 -44.40 -12.98
CA VAL A 313 -5.53 -45.20 -12.85
C VAL A 313 -5.74 -46.23 -11.76
#